data_AF-A0A671FPI1-F1
#
_entry.id   AF-A0A671FPI1-F1
#
_cell.length_a   1.000
_cell.length_b   1.000
_cell.length_c   1.000
_cell.angle_alpha   90.00
_cell.angle_beta   90.00
_cell.angle_gamma   90.00
#
_symmetry.space_group_name_H-M   'P 1'
#
loop_
_entity.id
_entity.type
_entity.pdbx_description
1 polymer ?
#
loop_
_entity_poly.entity_id
_entity_poly.type
_entity_poly.pdbx_seq_one_letter_code
_entity_poly.pdbx_strand_id
1 'polypeptide(L)'
;MANDKKGAAIDALNDGDLQRAIDLFTDAIKLNPHLAILYAKRASVFIKLQKPIEINPDSAQPYKWRGKAHRLLGHWEESAHDLALACKLDYDEDASAMLKEVQPRAQKIAEHRRKYEQKREEREIKERMERVKKAREEHERAQREEEARRQSGAQYGSFPGGFPGGMPGNFSGGMPGMAGGMPGMAGMPGLSEILSDPEVLAAMQDPEVMVAFQDVAQNPANMSKYQSNPKVMNLISKLSAKFGGQA
;
A
#
# COMPACT_ATOMS: atom_id res chain seq x y z
N MET A 1 -5.33 -19.50 -49.03
CA MET A 1 -6.74 -19.48 -48.54
C MET A 1 -6.78 -18.94 -47.11
N ALA A 2 -7.94 -18.50 -46.59
CA ALA A 2 -8.05 -17.94 -45.23
C ALA A 2 -7.57 -18.93 -44.13
N ASN A 3 -7.80 -20.23 -44.35
CA ASN A 3 -7.32 -21.29 -43.45
C ASN A 3 -5.79 -21.42 -43.42
N ASP A 4 -5.11 -21.24 -44.56
CA ASP A 4 -3.64 -21.30 -44.63
C ASP A 4 -3.01 -20.14 -43.86
N LYS A 5 -3.59 -18.94 -44.02
CA LYS A 5 -3.16 -17.73 -43.26
C LYS A 5 -3.43 -17.89 -41.76
N LYS A 6 -4.54 -18.52 -41.37
CA LYS A 6 -4.82 -18.88 -39.97
C LYS A 6 -3.78 -19.87 -39.42
N GLY A 7 -3.38 -20.87 -40.20
CA GLY A 7 -2.33 -21.82 -39.83
C GLY A 7 -1.01 -21.11 -39.57
N ALA A 8 -0.54 -20.33 -40.56
CA ALA A 8 0.69 -19.54 -40.43
C ALA A 8 0.65 -18.53 -39.26
N ALA A 9 -0.52 -17.95 -38.96
CA ALA A 9 -0.68 -17.05 -37.82
C ALA A 9 -0.56 -17.78 -36.47
N ILE A 10 -1.00 -19.04 -36.41
CA ILE A 10 -0.84 -19.89 -35.21
C ILE A 10 0.62 -20.31 -35.04
N ASP A 11 1.30 -20.65 -36.13
CA ASP A 11 2.72 -21.00 -36.08
C ASP A 11 3.56 -19.81 -35.61
N ALA A 12 3.36 -18.63 -36.20
CA ALA A 12 4.02 -17.39 -35.74
C ALA A 12 3.72 -17.05 -34.26
N LEU A 13 2.50 -17.36 -33.80
CA LEU A 13 2.13 -17.18 -32.39
C LEU A 13 2.85 -18.16 -31.45
N ASN A 14 3.10 -19.40 -31.90
CA ASN A 14 3.85 -20.41 -31.16
C ASN A 14 5.35 -20.07 -31.13
N ASP A 15 5.87 -19.49 -32.22
CA ASP A 15 7.25 -19.02 -32.33
C ASP A 15 7.51 -17.74 -31.54
N GLY A 16 6.47 -17.12 -30.96
CA GLY A 16 6.56 -15.90 -30.18
C GLY A 16 6.67 -14.62 -31.03
N ASP A 17 6.54 -14.72 -32.35
CA ASP A 17 6.49 -13.56 -33.25
C ASP A 17 5.07 -12.96 -33.26
N LEU A 18 4.78 -12.22 -32.19
CA LEU A 18 3.46 -11.68 -31.93
C LEU A 18 3.03 -10.62 -32.98
N GLN A 19 3.97 -9.87 -33.54
CA GLN A 19 3.66 -8.84 -34.55
C GLN A 19 3.27 -9.49 -35.88
N ARG A 20 4.04 -10.48 -36.34
CA ARG A 20 3.71 -11.26 -37.53
C ARG A 20 2.41 -12.05 -37.37
N ALA A 21 2.15 -12.59 -36.17
CA ALA A 21 0.88 -13.27 -35.90
C ALA A 21 -0.33 -12.32 -36.05
N ILE A 22 -0.23 -11.06 -35.62
CA ILE A 22 -1.29 -10.05 -35.81
C ILE A 22 -1.54 -9.78 -37.30
N ASP A 23 -0.48 -9.60 -38.08
CA ASP A 23 -0.60 -9.29 -39.51
C ASP A 23 -1.24 -10.46 -40.25
N LEU A 24 -0.81 -11.70 -39.93
CA LEU A 24 -1.36 -12.91 -40.53
C LEU A 24 -2.82 -13.17 -40.10
N PHE A 25 -3.19 -12.92 -38.85
CA PHE A 25 -4.61 -12.97 -38.44
C PHE A 25 -5.44 -11.89 -39.11
N THR A 26 -4.89 -10.69 -39.33
CA THR A 26 -5.57 -9.60 -40.02
C THR A 26 -5.79 -9.92 -41.50
N ASP A 27 -4.80 -10.51 -42.16
CA ASP A 27 -4.94 -11.04 -43.53
C ASP A 27 -6.00 -12.15 -43.60
N ALA A 28 -5.99 -13.08 -42.64
CA ALA A 28 -6.99 -14.15 -42.58
C ALA A 28 -8.42 -13.60 -42.42
N ILE A 29 -8.59 -12.53 -41.64
CA ILE A 29 -9.88 -11.83 -41.45
C ILE A 29 -10.32 -11.16 -42.76
N LYS A 30 -9.42 -10.50 -43.48
CA LYS A 30 -9.75 -9.89 -44.79
C LYS A 30 -10.25 -10.94 -45.79
N LEU A 31 -9.69 -12.15 -45.75
CA LEU A 31 -10.08 -13.25 -46.63
C LEU A 31 -11.36 -13.98 -46.19
N ASN A 32 -11.66 -14.01 -44.88
CA ASN A 32 -12.93 -14.54 -44.36
C ASN A 32 -13.40 -13.73 -43.13
N PRO A 33 -14.16 -12.64 -43.35
CA PRO A 33 -14.56 -11.72 -42.29
C PRO A 33 -15.57 -12.31 -41.30
N HIS A 34 -16.26 -13.40 -41.66
CA HIS A 34 -17.32 -14.00 -40.84
C HIS A 34 -16.79 -15.02 -39.81
N LEU A 35 -15.49 -15.35 -39.88
CA LEU A 35 -14.92 -16.38 -39.03
C LEU A 35 -14.50 -15.81 -37.66
N ALA A 36 -15.41 -15.89 -36.68
CA ALA A 36 -15.23 -15.35 -35.32
C ALA A 36 -13.96 -15.81 -34.60
N ILE A 37 -13.47 -17.04 -34.89
CA ILE A 37 -12.26 -17.58 -34.27
C ILE A 37 -11.00 -16.76 -34.59
N LEU A 38 -10.97 -16.05 -35.73
CA LEU A 38 -9.83 -15.25 -36.15
C LEU A 38 -9.71 -13.98 -35.31
N TYR A 39 -10.84 -13.34 -35.01
CA TYR A 39 -10.89 -12.18 -34.14
C TYR A 39 -10.49 -12.53 -32.71
N ALA A 40 -10.97 -13.67 -32.18
CA ALA A 40 -10.61 -14.15 -30.85
C ALA A 40 -9.11 -14.46 -30.75
N LYS A 41 -8.52 -15.11 -31.76
CA LYS A 41 -7.08 -15.39 -31.80
C LYS A 41 -6.24 -14.13 -31.97
N ARG A 42 -6.64 -13.18 -32.81
CA ARG A 42 -5.95 -11.89 -32.93
C ARG A 42 -5.99 -11.11 -31.62
N ALA A 43 -7.14 -11.10 -30.93
CA ALA A 43 -7.30 -10.47 -29.63
C ALA A 43 -6.38 -11.09 -28.57
N SER A 44 -6.19 -12.41 -28.57
CA SER A 44 -5.25 -13.05 -27.63
C SER A 44 -3.80 -12.65 -27.89
N VAL A 45 -3.42 -12.39 -29.14
CA VAL A 45 -2.08 -11.87 -29.48
C VAL A 45 -1.91 -10.43 -28.98
N PHE A 46 -2.92 -9.57 -29.11
CA PHE A 46 -2.89 -8.21 -28.56
C PHE A 46 -2.76 -8.19 -27.04
N ILE A 47 -3.45 -9.09 -26.33
CA ILE A 47 -3.32 -9.26 -24.88
C ILE A 47 -1.88 -9.65 -24.52
N LYS A 48 -1.29 -10.63 -25.24
CA LYS A 48 0.11 -11.06 -25.01
C LYS A 48 1.12 -9.94 -25.24
N LEU A 49 0.90 -9.08 -26.23
CA LEU A 49 1.79 -7.96 -26.53
C LEU A 49 1.73 -6.83 -25.50
N GLN A 50 0.74 -6.83 -24.59
CA GLN A 50 0.41 -5.68 -23.72
C GLN A 50 0.29 -4.35 -24.49
N LYS A 51 0.18 -4.40 -25.83
CA LYS A 51 -0.06 -3.22 -26.63
C LYS A 51 -1.49 -2.82 -26.36
N PRO A 52 -1.75 -1.61 -25.84
CA PRO A 52 -3.10 -1.08 -25.86
C PRO A 52 -3.53 -1.08 -27.33
N ILE A 53 -4.58 -1.83 -27.64
CA ILE A 53 -5.32 -1.59 -28.87
C ILE A 53 -5.73 -0.12 -28.73
N GLU A 54 -5.32 0.75 -29.66
CA GLU A 54 -5.84 2.11 -29.79
C GLU A 54 -7.34 1.99 -30.10
N ILE A 55 -8.10 1.71 -29.06
CA ILE A 55 -9.54 1.73 -29.06
C ILE A 55 -9.86 3.20 -28.97
N ASN A 56 -10.52 3.72 -29.99
CA ASN A 56 -11.20 5.00 -29.86
C ASN A 56 -12.06 4.92 -28.58
N PRO A 57 -11.74 5.69 -27.52
CA PRO A 57 -12.41 5.58 -26.23
C PRO A 57 -13.92 5.81 -26.33
N ASP A 58 -14.35 6.50 -27.38
CA ASP A 58 -15.74 6.86 -27.64
C ASP A 58 -16.49 5.80 -28.46
N SER A 59 -15.82 4.74 -28.92
CA SER A 59 -16.44 3.68 -29.70
C SER A 59 -16.79 2.48 -28.83
N ALA A 60 -18.07 2.10 -28.78
CA ALA A 60 -18.54 0.91 -28.08
C ALA A 60 -18.10 -0.41 -28.74
N GLN A 61 -17.89 -0.41 -30.07
CA GLN A 61 -17.64 -1.62 -30.85
C GLN A 61 -16.41 -2.41 -30.38
N PRO A 62 -15.22 -1.80 -30.18
CA PRO A 62 -14.05 -2.56 -29.73
C PRO A 62 -14.24 -3.21 -28.37
N TYR A 63 -14.95 -2.55 -27.44
CA TYR A 63 -15.28 -3.12 -26.13
C TYR A 63 -16.27 -4.29 -26.26
N LYS A 64 -17.28 -4.19 -27.13
CA LYS A 64 -18.20 -5.32 -27.44
C LYS A 64 -17.43 -6.54 -27.96
N TRP A 65 -16.52 -6.34 -28.93
CA TRP A 65 -15.73 -7.43 -29.51
C TRP A 65 -14.72 -8.02 -28.51
N ARG A 66 -14.07 -7.19 -27.69
CA ARG A 66 -13.13 -7.63 -26.65
C ARG A 66 -13.85 -8.39 -25.53
N GLY A 67 -14.98 -7.88 -25.06
CA GLY A 67 -15.83 -8.55 -24.09
C GLY A 67 -16.36 -9.91 -24.58
N LYS A 68 -16.74 -10.00 -25.86
CA LYS A 68 -17.10 -11.28 -26.50
C LYS A 68 -15.93 -12.26 -26.56
N ALA A 69 -14.71 -11.78 -26.85
CA ALA A 69 -13.51 -12.62 -26.85
C ALA A 69 -13.20 -13.15 -25.44
N HIS A 70 -13.25 -12.28 -24.41
CA HIS A 70 -13.08 -12.68 -23.01
C HIS A 70 -14.12 -13.71 -22.58
N ARG A 71 -15.38 -13.56 -23.01
CA ARG A 71 -16.44 -14.55 -22.76
C ARG A 71 -16.07 -15.93 -23.28
N LEU A 72 -15.56 -16.00 -24.52
CA LEU A 72 -15.17 -17.25 -25.16
C LEU A 72 -13.92 -17.88 -24.53
N LEU A 73 -13.05 -17.06 -23.93
CA LEU A 73 -11.86 -17.51 -23.21
C LEU A 73 -12.16 -17.91 -21.75
N GLY A 74 -13.38 -17.67 -21.26
CA GLY A 74 -13.75 -17.91 -19.86
C GLY A 74 -13.24 -16.84 -18.89
N HIS A 75 -12.79 -15.69 -19.39
CA HIS A 75 -12.39 -14.53 -18.61
C HIS A 75 -13.64 -13.71 -18.23
N TRP A 76 -14.42 -14.23 -17.27
CA TRP A 76 -15.76 -13.70 -16.98
C TRP A 76 -15.73 -12.27 -16.41
N GLU A 77 -14.76 -11.94 -15.54
CA GLU A 77 -14.65 -10.61 -14.92
C GLU A 77 -14.34 -9.53 -15.98
N GLU A 78 -13.35 -9.79 -16.83
CA GLU A 78 -12.94 -8.90 -17.93
C GLU A 78 -14.03 -8.80 -19.01
N SER A 79 -14.71 -9.91 -19.29
CA SER A 79 -15.84 -9.92 -20.22
C SER A 79 -16.99 -9.04 -19.72
N ALA A 80 -17.36 -9.15 -18.43
CA ALA A 80 -18.42 -8.31 -17.85
C ALA A 80 -18.05 -6.84 -17.89
N HIS A 81 -16.80 -6.50 -17.56
CA HIS A 81 -16.30 -5.13 -17.60
C HIS A 81 -16.41 -4.51 -19.00
N ASP A 82 -15.91 -5.21 -20.02
CA ASP A 82 -15.90 -4.72 -21.40
C ASP A 82 -17.30 -4.62 -22.00
N LEU A 83 -18.17 -5.58 -21.73
CA LEU A 83 -19.56 -5.53 -22.20
C LEU A 83 -20.34 -4.42 -21.50
N ALA A 84 -20.10 -4.18 -20.20
CA ALA A 84 -20.70 -3.06 -19.48
C ALA A 84 -20.22 -1.71 -20.03
N LEU A 85 -18.93 -1.59 -20.35
CA LEU A 85 -18.38 -0.38 -20.95
C LEU A 85 -18.94 -0.15 -22.36
N ALA A 86 -19.07 -1.22 -23.16
CA ALA A 86 -19.72 -1.14 -24.47
C ALA A 86 -21.16 -0.60 -24.34
N CYS A 87 -21.99 -1.20 -23.47
CA CYS A 87 -23.37 -0.75 -23.23
C CYS A 87 -23.47 0.67 -22.68
N LYS A 88 -22.43 1.15 -21.97
CA LYS A 88 -22.38 2.52 -21.43
C LYS A 88 -22.07 3.55 -22.53
N LEU A 89 -21.22 3.19 -23.48
CA LEU A 89 -20.83 4.06 -24.60
C LEU A 89 -21.91 4.12 -25.68
N ASP A 90 -22.43 2.96 -26.07
CA ASP A 90 -23.55 2.85 -27.02
C ASP A 90 -24.36 1.60 -26.65
N TYR A 91 -25.64 1.81 -26.35
CA TYR A 91 -26.49 0.70 -25.93
C TYR A 91 -26.75 -0.23 -27.10
N ASP A 92 -26.35 -1.49 -26.93
CA ASP A 92 -26.49 -2.54 -27.94
C ASP A 92 -27.15 -3.76 -27.29
N GLU A 93 -28.22 -4.27 -27.91
CA GLU A 93 -29.01 -5.37 -27.34
C GLU A 93 -28.19 -6.67 -27.22
N ASP A 94 -27.31 -6.95 -28.19
CA ASP A 94 -26.45 -8.15 -28.12
C ASP A 94 -25.45 -8.05 -26.97
N ALA A 95 -24.82 -6.87 -26.80
CA ALA A 95 -23.87 -6.61 -25.72
C ALA A 95 -24.56 -6.72 -24.35
N SER A 96 -25.77 -6.17 -24.24
CA SER A 96 -26.62 -6.25 -23.04
C SER A 96 -27.01 -7.70 -22.71
N ALA A 97 -27.40 -8.48 -23.72
CA ALA A 97 -27.71 -9.90 -23.55
C ALA A 97 -26.49 -10.71 -23.08
N MET A 98 -25.33 -10.52 -23.74
CA MET A 98 -24.08 -11.17 -23.32
C MET A 98 -23.66 -10.75 -21.91
N LEU A 99 -23.85 -9.48 -21.54
CA LEU A 99 -23.54 -9.00 -20.20
C LEU A 99 -24.36 -9.74 -19.14
N LYS A 100 -25.67 -9.91 -19.35
CA LYS A 100 -26.56 -10.65 -18.43
C LYS A 100 -26.12 -12.10 -18.22
N GLU A 101 -25.59 -12.75 -19.24
CA GLU A 101 -25.05 -14.12 -19.13
C GLU A 101 -23.75 -14.19 -18.32
N VAL A 102 -22.87 -13.21 -18.52
CA VAL A 102 -21.52 -13.19 -17.94
C VAL A 102 -21.54 -12.71 -16.49
N GLN A 103 -22.43 -11.76 -16.16
CA GLN A 103 -22.51 -11.10 -14.87
C GLN A 103 -22.54 -12.04 -13.65
N PRO A 104 -23.42 -13.07 -13.59
CA PRO A 104 -23.46 -13.96 -12.42
C PRO A 104 -22.17 -14.79 -12.25
N ARG A 105 -21.48 -15.11 -13.34
CA ARG A 105 -20.19 -15.83 -13.28
C ARG A 105 -19.08 -14.91 -12.81
N ALA A 106 -19.03 -13.68 -13.34
CA ALA A 106 -18.09 -12.65 -12.92
C ALA A 106 -18.24 -12.33 -11.41
N GLN A 107 -19.47 -12.15 -10.93
CA GLN A 107 -19.77 -11.87 -9.53
C GLN A 107 -19.30 -12.97 -8.59
N LYS A 108 -19.58 -14.24 -8.91
CA LYS A 108 -19.11 -15.39 -8.10
C LYS A 108 -17.59 -15.44 -7.99
N ILE A 109 -16.88 -15.14 -9.08
CA ILE A 109 -15.41 -15.13 -9.10
C ILE A 109 -14.89 -13.96 -8.26
N ALA A 110 -15.46 -12.78 -8.43
CA ALA A 110 -15.09 -11.59 -7.66
C ALA A 110 -15.33 -11.77 -6.15
N GLU A 111 -16.48 -12.34 -5.77
CA GLU A 111 -16.82 -12.64 -4.37
C GLU A 111 -15.87 -13.67 -3.76
N HIS A 112 -15.56 -14.75 -4.50
CA HIS A 112 -14.61 -15.74 -4.07
C HIS A 112 -13.22 -15.12 -3.86
N ARG A 113 -12.75 -14.31 -4.81
CA ARG A 113 -11.45 -13.61 -4.72
C ARG A 113 -11.40 -12.70 -3.49
N ARG A 114 -12.42 -11.86 -3.28
CA ARG A 114 -12.55 -10.97 -2.12
C ARG A 114 -12.51 -11.72 -0.80
N LYS A 115 -13.23 -12.84 -0.69
CA LYS A 115 -13.22 -13.70 0.51
C LYS A 115 -11.82 -14.25 0.82
N TYR A 116 -11.07 -14.65 -0.22
CA TYR A 116 -9.72 -15.16 -0.05
C TYR A 116 -8.72 -14.05 0.31
N GLU A 117 -8.86 -12.86 -0.29
CA GLU A 117 -8.05 -11.68 0.04
C GLU A 117 -8.27 -11.24 1.48
N GLN A 118 -9.51 -11.11 1.92
CA GLN A 118 -9.85 -10.80 3.31
C GLN A 118 -9.24 -11.80 4.28
N LYS A 119 -9.34 -13.10 3.99
CA LYS A 119 -8.78 -14.15 4.84
C LYS A 119 -7.24 -14.11 4.88
N ARG A 120 -6.60 -13.68 3.79
CA ARG A 120 -5.14 -13.49 3.73
C ARG A 120 -4.72 -12.28 4.56
N GLU A 121 -5.38 -11.15 4.37
CA GLU A 121 -5.13 -9.92 5.12
C GLU A 121 -5.37 -10.09 6.62
N GLU A 122 -6.45 -10.78 7.01
CA GLU A 122 -6.75 -11.06 8.41
C GLU A 122 -5.63 -11.90 9.06
N ARG A 123 -5.10 -12.90 8.34
CA ARG A 123 -3.95 -13.70 8.81
C ARG A 123 -2.69 -12.85 8.95
N GLU A 124 -2.37 -12.02 7.95
CA GLU A 124 -1.20 -11.14 7.98
C GLU A 124 -1.29 -10.12 9.12
N ILE A 125 -2.47 -9.52 9.34
CA ILE A 125 -2.73 -8.60 10.45
C ILE A 125 -2.58 -9.32 11.79
N LYS A 126 -3.17 -10.53 11.93
CA LYS A 126 -3.05 -11.33 13.15
C LYS A 126 -1.58 -11.69 13.46
N GLU A 127 -0.83 -12.17 12.47
CA GLU A 127 0.60 -12.48 12.62
C GLU A 127 1.43 -11.25 12.96
N ARG A 128 1.09 -10.08 12.39
CA ARG A 128 1.75 -8.81 12.73
C ARG A 128 1.43 -8.39 14.17
N MET A 129 0.17 -8.50 14.59
CA MET A 129 -0.24 -8.21 15.98
C MET A 129 0.44 -9.13 16.98
N GLU A 130 0.53 -10.43 16.69
CA GLU A 130 1.22 -11.40 17.55
C GLU A 130 2.73 -11.12 17.65
N ARG A 131 3.38 -10.75 16.54
CA ARG A 131 4.80 -10.33 16.55
C ARG A 131 5.02 -9.09 17.39
N VAL A 132 4.18 -8.07 17.24
CA VAL A 132 4.24 -6.84 18.05
C VAL A 132 4.02 -7.15 19.54
N LYS A 133 3.04 -8.01 19.85
CA LYS A 133 2.77 -8.43 21.24
C LYS A 133 3.96 -9.15 21.86
N LYS A 134 4.54 -10.13 21.16
CA LYS A 134 5.73 -10.86 21.64
C LYS A 134 6.92 -9.93 21.85
N ALA A 135 7.19 -9.02 20.92
CA ALA A 135 8.27 -8.04 21.06
C ALA A 135 8.07 -7.12 22.27
N ARG A 136 6.81 -6.69 22.55
CA ARG A 136 6.48 -5.92 23.74
C ARG A 136 6.69 -6.72 25.02
N GLU A 137 6.21 -7.96 25.08
CA GLU A 137 6.38 -8.85 26.24
C GLU A 137 7.85 -9.16 26.52
N GLU A 138 8.66 -9.38 25.50
CA GLU A 138 10.10 -9.63 25.61
C GLU A 138 10.84 -8.38 26.11
N HIS A 139 10.53 -7.21 25.54
CA HIS A 139 11.08 -5.94 25.99
C HIS A 139 10.71 -5.64 27.45
N GLU A 140 9.45 -5.85 27.84
CA GLU A 140 9.01 -5.66 29.23
C GLU A 140 9.68 -6.66 30.19
N ARG A 141 9.87 -7.92 29.77
CA ARG A 141 10.60 -8.93 30.56
C ARG A 141 12.08 -8.54 30.72
N ALA A 142 12.73 -8.08 29.65
CA ALA A 142 14.12 -7.62 29.70
C ALA A 142 14.27 -6.41 30.63
N GLN A 143 13.33 -5.46 30.58
CA GLN A 143 13.30 -4.32 31.50
C GLN A 143 13.16 -4.76 32.95
N ARG A 144 12.22 -5.68 33.26
CA ARG A 144 12.07 -6.21 34.63
C ARG A 144 13.30 -6.97 35.12
N GLU A 145 13.96 -7.75 34.26
CA GLU A 145 15.20 -8.45 34.64
C GLU A 145 16.35 -7.46 34.89
N GLU A 146 16.48 -6.41 34.07
CA GLU A 146 17.47 -5.36 34.29
C GLU A 146 17.20 -4.59 35.59
N GLU A 147 15.95 -4.24 35.88
CA GLU A 147 15.55 -3.62 37.14
C GLU A 147 15.84 -4.53 38.35
N ALA A 148 15.53 -5.83 38.25
CA ALA A 148 15.84 -6.80 39.29
C ALA A 148 17.36 -7.00 39.48
N ARG A 149 18.15 -6.98 38.40
CA ARG A 149 19.62 -6.97 38.46
C ARG A 149 20.16 -5.69 39.10
N ARG A 150 19.59 -4.52 38.80
CA ARG A 150 19.96 -3.26 39.46
C ARG A 150 19.62 -3.29 40.96
N GLN A 151 18.45 -3.81 41.34
CA GLN A 151 18.06 -3.95 42.74
C GLN A 151 18.90 -4.97 43.50
N SER A 152 19.24 -6.12 42.89
CA SER A 152 20.11 -7.13 43.52
C SER A 152 21.59 -6.75 43.53
N GLY A 153 22.08 -6.02 42.52
CA GLY A 153 23.41 -5.42 42.48
C GLY A 153 23.60 -4.31 43.52
N ALA A 154 22.52 -3.64 43.95
CA ALA A 154 22.54 -2.71 45.07
C ALA A 154 22.68 -3.40 46.43
N GLN A 155 22.51 -4.73 46.51
CA GLN A 155 22.61 -5.51 47.76
C GLN A 155 23.99 -6.18 47.96
N TYR A 156 24.90 -6.11 46.97
CA TYR A 156 26.26 -6.68 47.06
C TYR A 156 27.36 -5.61 46.92
N GLY A 157 27.13 -4.42 47.46
CA GLY A 157 28.10 -3.30 47.50
C GLY A 157 28.49 -2.81 48.88
N SER A 158 28.00 -3.46 49.96
CA SER A 158 28.41 -3.14 51.32
C SER A 158 29.68 -3.91 51.69
N PHE A 159 30.87 -3.36 51.47
CA PHE A 159 32.00 -3.50 52.42
C PHE A 159 33.00 -2.33 52.24
N PRO A 160 33.60 -1.82 53.33
CA PRO A 160 34.23 -0.50 53.41
C PRO A 160 35.75 -0.55 53.33
N GLY A 161 36.37 0.44 52.68
CA GLY A 161 37.77 0.79 52.93
C GLY A 161 38.66 0.87 51.70
N GLY A 162 38.96 2.10 51.28
CA GLY A 162 39.96 2.39 50.23
C GLY A 162 40.01 3.86 49.80
N PHE A 163 40.23 4.77 50.77
CA PHE A 163 41.03 6.03 50.77
C PHE A 163 41.30 6.88 49.48
N PRO A 164 41.68 8.17 49.62
CA PRO A 164 40.82 9.34 49.50
C PRO A 164 41.20 10.23 48.29
N GLY A 165 40.28 11.05 47.81
CA GLY A 165 40.68 12.22 47.00
C GLY A 165 39.64 12.65 46.01
N GLY A 166 38.81 13.61 46.39
CA GLY A 166 37.93 14.32 45.46
C GLY A 166 36.58 14.68 46.06
N MET A 167 36.56 15.55 47.07
CA MET A 167 35.35 16.30 47.43
C MET A 167 35.80 17.71 47.82
N PRO A 168 35.03 18.74 47.42
CA PRO A 168 34.00 19.25 48.34
C PRO A 168 32.70 19.49 47.57
N GLY A 169 31.61 18.82 47.92
CA GLY A 169 30.64 19.30 48.93
C GLY A 169 29.46 19.94 48.17
N ASN A 170 28.20 19.87 48.59
CA ASN A 170 27.59 19.49 49.85
C ASN A 170 26.06 19.51 49.59
N PHE A 171 25.31 18.49 50.03
CA PHE A 171 23.85 18.52 50.28
C PHE A 171 22.94 18.72 49.03
N SER A 172 21.73 18.21 48.89
CA SER A 172 20.79 17.48 49.73
C SER A 172 19.53 17.24 48.88
N GLY A 173 18.95 16.04 48.93
CA GLY A 173 17.53 15.83 48.63
C GLY A 173 17.07 15.94 47.16
N GLY A 174 16.73 14.80 46.56
CA GLY A 174 16.00 14.79 45.29
C GLY A 174 16.07 13.45 44.57
N MET A 175 14.94 12.74 44.55
CA MET A 175 14.68 11.52 43.79
C MET A 175 14.90 11.74 42.26
N PRO A 176 15.23 10.70 41.49
CA PRO A 176 15.99 10.77 40.25
C PRO A 176 15.10 11.03 39.03
N GLY A 177 15.52 11.99 38.22
CA GLY A 177 14.91 12.31 36.94
C GLY A 177 15.97 12.41 35.86
N MET A 178 15.92 11.47 34.90
CA MET A 178 16.05 11.78 33.49
C MET A 178 17.32 12.55 33.06
N ALA A 179 18.49 12.02 33.39
CA ALA A 179 19.78 12.51 32.90
C ALA A 179 20.51 11.42 32.08
N GLY A 180 19.84 10.95 31.04
CA GLY A 180 20.38 9.99 30.07
C GLY A 180 19.97 10.41 28.68
N GLY A 181 20.64 11.44 28.15
CA GLY A 181 20.43 11.94 26.80
C GLY A 181 20.56 10.82 25.78
N MET A 182 19.49 10.59 25.03
CA MET A 182 19.42 9.66 23.91
C MET A 182 20.49 10.04 22.88
N PRO A 183 21.46 9.15 22.56
CA PRO A 183 22.49 9.45 21.57
C PRO A 183 21.84 9.51 20.20
N GLY A 184 21.65 10.74 19.70
CA GLY A 184 20.99 11.02 18.42
C GLY A 184 20.07 12.25 18.42
N MET A 185 19.65 12.75 19.60
CA MET A 185 18.74 13.90 19.70
C MET A 185 19.47 15.25 19.87
N ALA A 186 20.78 15.22 20.16
CA ALA A 186 21.58 16.41 20.49
C ALA A 186 22.00 17.26 19.27
N GLY A 187 21.35 17.08 18.12
CA GLY A 187 21.76 17.68 16.84
C GLY A 187 20.68 18.44 16.09
N MET A 188 19.45 18.57 16.62
CA MET A 188 18.41 19.42 15.99
C MET A 188 18.41 20.81 16.63
N PRO A 189 18.84 21.86 15.89
CA PRO A 189 18.61 23.24 16.31
C PRO A 189 17.12 23.46 16.56
N GLY A 190 16.76 24.10 17.67
CA GLY A 190 15.37 24.49 17.98
C GLY A 190 14.58 23.55 18.90
N LEU A 191 15.03 22.31 19.18
CA LEU A 191 14.28 21.40 20.06
C LEU A 191 14.15 21.92 21.51
N SER A 192 15.18 22.60 22.02
CA SER A 192 15.13 23.23 23.35
C SER A 192 14.13 24.38 23.41
N GLU A 193 13.94 25.11 22.31
CA GLU A 193 12.98 26.23 22.23
C GLU A 193 11.54 25.72 22.11
N ILE A 194 11.33 24.60 21.40
CA ILE A 194 10.04 23.89 21.31
C ILE A 194 9.55 23.47 22.71
N LEU A 195 10.44 22.90 23.52
CA LEU A 195 10.12 22.43 24.87
C LEU A 195 9.95 23.57 25.89
N SER A 196 10.35 24.79 25.53
CA SER A 196 10.22 25.97 26.39
C SER A 196 8.92 26.75 26.16
N ASP A 197 8.14 26.40 25.12
CA ASP A 197 6.89 27.08 24.80
C ASP A 197 5.71 26.44 25.56
N PRO A 198 5.06 27.16 26.48
CA PRO A 198 3.92 26.64 27.25
C PRO A 198 2.77 26.17 26.38
N GLU A 199 2.55 26.80 25.22
CA GLU A 199 1.45 26.42 24.31
C GLU A 199 1.78 25.18 23.48
N VAL A 200 3.05 24.97 23.15
CA VAL A 200 3.52 23.74 22.49
C VAL A 200 3.47 22.58 23.47
N LEU A 201 3.90 22.79 24.71
CA LEU A 201 3.78 21.80 25.77
C LEU A 201 2.32 21.42 26.03
N ALA A 202 1.41 22.40 26.08
CA ALA A 202 -0.02 22.14 26.23
C ALA A 202 -0.59 21.35 25.04
N ALA A 203 -0.17 21.67 23.81
CA ALA A 203 -0.59 20.91 22.63
C ALA A 203 -0.03 19.47 22.64
N MET A 204 1.18 19.25 23.14
CA MET A 204 1.76 17.91 23.31
C MET A 204 1.10 17.10 24.44
N GLN A 205 0.34 17.72 25.33
CA GLN A 205 -0.46 17.00 26.33
C GLN A 205 -1.78 16.48 25.73
N ASP A 206 -2.20 16.96 24.55
CA ASP A 206 -3.39 16.44 23.89
C ASP A 206 -3.09 15.05 23.30
N PRO A 207 -3.84 14.00 23.70
CA PRO A 207 -3.62 12.64 23.21
C PRO A 207 -3.71 12.51 21.68
N GLU A 208 -4.58 13.28 21.02
CA GLU A 208 -4.74 13.25 19.58
C GLU A 208 -3.53 13.82 18.86
N VAL A 209 -2.94 14.87 19.43
CA VAL A 209 -1.74 15.54 18.90
C VAL A 209 -0.52 14.64 19.07
N MET A 210 -0.38 13.96 20.21
CA MET A 210 0.72 12.99 20.43
C MET A 210 0.66 11.82 19.47
N VAL A 211 -0.53 11.25 19.25
CA VAL A 211 -0.73 10.16 18.30
C VAL A 211 -0.39 10.63 16.87
N ALA A 212 -0.84 11.81 16.47
CA ALA A 212 -0.54 12.37 15.16
C ALA A 212 0.96 12.66 14.99
N PHE A 213 1.61 13.25 16.00
CA PHE A 213 3.04 13.52 15.99
C PHE A 213 3.86 12.22 15.87
N GLN A 214 3.47 11.16 16.59
CA GLN A 214 4.13 9.87 16.50
C GLN A 214 3.94 9.20 15.12
N ASP A 215 2.73 9.24 14.55
CA ASP A 215 2.44 8.66 13.22
C ASP A 215 3.23 9.37 12.11
N VAL A 216 3.33 10.70 12.17
CA VAL A 216 4.14 11.50 11.24
C VAL A 216 5.63 11.29 11.45
N ALA A 217 6.11 11.22 12.69
CA ALA A 217 7.52 11.01 13.00
C ALA A 217 8.01 9.64 12.50
N GLN A 218 7.14 8.62 12.52
CA GLN A 218 7.44 7.30 11.95
C GLN A 218 7.34 7.29 10.42
N ASN A 219 6.44 8.10 9.84
CA ASN A 219 6.29 8.22 8.39
C ASN A 219 5.79 9.61 7.97
N PRO A 220 6.66 10.48 7.42
CA PRO A 220 6.29 11.84 7.02
C PRO A 220 5.11 11.93 6.03
N ALA A 221 4.87 10.88 5.23
CA ALA A 221 3.74 10.85 4.28
C ALA A 221 2.36 10.83 4.97
N ASN A 222 2.31 10.40 6.24
CA ASN A 222 1.08 10.33 7.02
C ASN A 222 0.55 11.72 7.43
N MET A 223 1.31 12.80 7.23
CA MET A 223 0.88 14.16 7.49
C MET A 223 -0.46 14.50 6.82
N SER A 224 -0.67 13.97 5.61
CA SER A 224 -1.91 14.16 4.84
C SER A 224 -3.18 13.72 5.60
N LYS A 225 -3.08 12.72 6.48
CA LYS A 225 -4.21 12.20 7.27
C LYS A 225 -4.72 13.19 8.32
N TYR A 226 -3.84 14.07 8.79
CA TYR A 226 -4.12 14.97 9.91
C TYR A 226 -4.38 16.41 9.47
N GLN A 227 -4.40 16.68 8.17
CA GLN A 227 -4.70 18.00 7.61
C GLN A 227 -6.10 18.50 8.01
N SER A 228 -7.04 17.59 8.25
CA SER A 228 -8.39 17.90 8.72
C SER A 228 -8.52 17.99 10.24
N ASN A 229 -7.47 17.63 11.01
CA ASN A 229 -7.50 17.74 12.47
C ASN A 229 -7.06 19.16 12.88
N PRO A 230 -7.98 19.99 13.41
CA PRO A 230 -7.68 21.39 13.73
C PRO A 230 -6.61 21.53 14.82
N LYS A 231 -6.52 20.59 15.77
CA LYS A 231 -5.54 20.64 16.86
C LYS A 231 -4.12 20.41 16.33
N VAL A 232 -3.97 19.43 15.43
CA VAL A 232 -2.69 19.09 14.80
C VAL A 232 -2.25 20.23 13.88
N MET A 233 -3.17 20.78 13.07
CA MET A 233 -2.89 21.91 12.21
C MET A 233 -2.54 23.18 12.96
N ASN A 234 -3.17 23.43 14.12
CA ASN A 234 -2.81 24.55 14.99
C ASN A 234 -1.38 24.40 15.53
N LEU A 235 -0.97 23.20 15.96
CA LEU A 235 0.40 22.95 16.41
C LEU A 235 1.42 23.14 15.27
N ILE A 236 1.15 22.58 14.09
CA ILE A 236 2.02 22.72 12.91
C ILE A 236 2.14 24.19 12.50
N SER A 237 1.05 24.94 12.51
CA SER A 237 1.05 26.37 12.17
C SER A 237 1.89 27.19 13.17
N LYS A 238 1.83 26.87 14.47
CA LYS A 238 2.65 27.52 15.49
C LYS A 238 4.13 27.18 15.36
N LEU A 239 4.44 25.90 15.12
CA LEU A 239 5.82 25.47 14.86
C LEU A 239 6.36 26.12 13.57
N SER A 240 5.57 26.17 12.50
CA SER A 240 5.93 26.84 11.25
C SER A 240 6.11 28.34 11.43
N ALA A 241 5.25 29.03 12.19
CA ALA A 241 5.41 30.45 12.48
C ALA A 241 6.66 30.75 13.31
N LYS A 242 7.02 29.86 14.25
CA LYS A 242 8.21 30.02 15.11
C LYS A 242 9.53 29.62 14.44
N PHE A 243 9.52 28.62 13.56
CA PHE A 243 10.73 28.04 12.96
C PHE A 243 10.86 28.26 11.44
N GLY A 244 9.77 28.56 10.74
CA GLY A 244 9.76 28.92 9.32
C GLY A 244 9.97 30.42 9.06
N GLY A 245 10.22 31.20 10.11
CA GLY A 245 10.50 32.64 10.08
C GLY A 245 12.00 33.01 10.16
N GLN A 246 12.91 32.07 9.90
CA GLN A 246 14.32 32.37 9.63
C GLN A 246 14.67 31.76 8.27
N ALA A 247 15.05 32.65 7.35
CA ALA A 247 15.47 32.36 5.99
C ALA A 247 16.69 31.43 5.91
#